data_AF-R6J114-F1
#
_entry.id   AF-R6J114-F1
#
_cell.length_a   1.000
_cell.length_b   1.000
_cell.length_c   1.000
_cell.angle_alpha   90.00
_cell.angle_beta   90.00
_cell.angle_gamma   90.00
#
_symmetry.space_group_name_H-M   'P 1'
#
loop_
_entity.id
_entity.type
_entity.pdbx_description
1 polymer ?
#
loop_
_entity_poly.entity_id
_entity_poly.type
_entity_poly.pdbx_seq_one_letter_code
_entity_poly.pdbx_strand_id
1 'polypeptide(L)'
;MSQPENTDFAFLLHGSLVPTQFVQYLELLHRTEDKAPLFALYPQMKRYYDYISGKTPGSTCGKFGNGLTTTYDYWYSCSGMDDYPAQVAMIAQDKKQYMCPCLSTSHTIRAAKIMKMVAAAMGKETDIAAYDADIQRMSDALNRYSWDEKSGYYAYSVYDDDKNYQGIFTTDAGENYDKGMDGVYPLFAGAAPEARRERLLAHIKNPDEMWSAAGISAVDMTASYYFDDGYWNGNVWMSHQFFMWKTMFDLGETEFAFEIARRALDMWKEETDFSYNTYECFGIQTRRGGWFHNFGGLSAPINVWADCYYRPGTFTCGLDVWTDSQKLTDTSAEVHFRYTGDNGQYAFVLTLSDAHSYRLTLDGQELDYALRSDGCMEITLPGTVRSGVLKAEIK
;
A
#
# COMPACT_ATOMS: atom_id res chain seq x y z
N MET A 1 -29.79 13.98 10.27
CA MET A 1 -28.83 12.86 10.18
C MET A 1 -27.39 13.28 10.53
N SER A 2 -27.02 14.57 10.53
CA SER A 2 -25.69 15.08 10.88
C SER A 2 -25.64 15.85 12.23
N GLN A 3 -26.47 15.45 13.20
CA GLN A 3 -26.48 16.10 14.52
C GLN A 3 -25.20 15.75 15.30
N PRO A 4 -24.67 16.64 16.15
CA PRO A 4 -23.46 16.39 16.95
C PRO A 4 -23.52 15.15 17.84
N GLU A 5 -24.71 14.82 18.35
CA GLU A 5 -24.99 13.65 19.19
C GLU A 5 -25.23 12.36 18.40
N ASN A 6 -25.46 12.47 17.09
CA ASN A 6 -25.61 11.30 16.25
C ASN A 6 -24.22 10.74 15.92
N THR A 7 -23.76 9.79 16.73
CA THR A 7 -22.51 9.10 16.45
C THR A 7 -22.57 8.28 15.16
N ASP A 8 -23.77 7.91 14.69
CA ASP A 8 -24.01 7.27 13.39
C ASP A 8 -23.94 8.30 12.27
N PHE A 9 -22.72 8.71 11.95
CA PHE A 9 -22.45 9.41 10.70
C PHE A 9 -22.89 8.51 9.55
N ALA A 10 -23.84 9.02 8.76
CA ALA A 10 -24.24 8.39 7.52
C ALA A 10 -23.02 8.37 6.59
N PHE A 11 -22.40 7.21 6.46
CA PHE A 11 -21.36 6.95 5.47
C PHE A 11 -21.94 7.24 4.09
N LEU A 12 -21.43 8.27 3.40
CA LEU A 12 -21.78 8.53 2.02
C LEU A 12 -20.74 7.83 1.14
N LEU A 13 -21.07 6.60 0.74
CA LEU A 13 -20.26 5.87 -0.23
C LEU A 13 -20.60 6.35 -1.64
N HIS A 14 -19.57 6.71 -2.41
CA HIS A 14 -19.64 6.73 -3.85
C HIS A 14 -18.39 6.06 -4.41
N GLY A 15 -18.57 5.03 -5.24
CA GLY A 15 -17.47 4.25 -5.82
C GLY A 15 -17.01 3.06 -4.97
N SER A 16 -15.87 2.49 -5.36
CA SER A 16 -15.25 1.33 -4.72
C SER A 16 -14.78 1.65 -3.30
N LEU A 17 -15.09 0.77 -2.35
CA LEU A 17 -14.70 0.92 -0.96
C LEU A 17 -13.24 0.47 -0.74
N VAL A 18 -12.28 1.31 -1.13
CA VAL A 18 -10.84 1.11 -0.88
C VAL A 18 -10.41 2.02 0.27
N PRO A 19 -9.99 1.50 1.44
CA PRO A 19 -9.82 2.31 2.65
C PRO A 19 -8.44 2.99 2.70
N THR A 20 -8.14 3.81 1.69
CA THR A 20 -6.86 4.56 1.59
C THR A 20 -6.71 5.64 2.66
N GLN A 21 -7.81 6.05 3.29
CA GLN A 21 -7.84 7.06 4.35
C GLN A 21 -7.00 6.67 5.57
N PHE A 22 -6.81 5.37 5.86
CA PHE A 22 -5.92 4.95 6.95
C PHE A 22 -4.46 5.26 6.66
N VAL A 23 -4.00 5.05 5.42
CA VAL A 23 -2.63 5.40 5.01
C VAL A 23 -2.46 6.92 5.02
N GLN A 24 -3.45 7.67 4.53
CA GLN A 24 -3.44 9.14 4.63
C GLN A 24 -3.37 9.60 6.10
N TYR A 25 -4.13 8.96 7.00
CA TYR A 25 -4.11 9.27 8.42
C TYR A 25 -2.73 9.03 9.04
N LEU A 26 -2.05 7.93 8.69
CA LEU A 26 -0.68 7.67 9.11
C LEU A 26 0.30 8.75 8.60
N GLU A 27 0.22 9.13 7.32
CA GLU A 27 1.07 10.19 6.74
C GLU A 27 0.88 11.54 7.45
N LEU A 28 -0.36 11.90 7.81
CA LEU A 28 -0.63 13.10 8.60
C LEU A 28 -0.01 13.01 10.00
N LEU A 29 -0.14 11.85 10.66
CA LEU A 29 0.44 11.61 11.99
C LEU A 29 1.97 11.68 11.96
N HIS A 30 2.61 11.17 10.91
CA HIS A 30 4.06 11.25 10.75
C HIS A 30 4.56 12.69 10.75
N ARG A 31 3.90 13.55 9.96
CA ARG A 31 4.35 14.92 9.68
C ARG A 31 3.92 15.96 10.71
N THR A 32 3.13 15.57 11.72
CA THR A 32 2.59 16.50 12.73
C THR A 32 3.29 16.33 14.08
N GLU A 33 3.83 17.41 14.63
CA GLU A 33 4.39 17.43 15.99
C GLU A 33 3.28 17.32 17.05
N ASP A 34 2.24 18.17 16.98
CA ASP A 34 1.06 18.06 17.85
C ASP A 34 0.02 17.08 17.28
N LYS A 35 0.09 15.83 17.71
CA LYS A 35 -0.81 14.76 17.26
C LYS A 35 -2.20 14.81 17.89
N ALA A 36 -2.47 15.69 18.87
CA ALA A 36 -3.73 15.68 19.61
C ALA A 36 -5.00 15.87 18.74
N PRO A 37 -5.02 16.79 17.74
CA PRO A 37 -6.18 16.93 16.85
C PRO A 37 -6.42 15.68 16.00
N LEU A 38 -5.35 15.00 15.59
CA LEU A 38 -5.43 13.76 14.82
C LEU A 38 -5.90 12.59 15.70
N PHE A 39 -5.49 12.52 16.96
CA PHE A 39 -6.02 11.52 17.91
C PHE A 39 -7.51 11.68 18.18
N ALA A 40 -8.06 12.90 18.07
CA ALA A 40 -9.50 13.13 18.19
C ALA A 40 -10.32 12.45 17.08
N LEU A 41 -9.71 12.08 15.94
CA LEU A 41 -10.33 11.34 14.83
C LEU A 41 -10.40 9.83 15.07
N TYR A 42 -9.71 9.32 16.11
CA TYR A 42 -9.60 7.88 16.36
C TYR A 42 -10.96 7.17 16.47
N PRO A 43 -11.99 7.69 17.16
CA PRO A 43 -13.30 7.03 17.23
C PRO A 43 -13.96 6.84 15.86
N GLN A 44 -13.85 7.81 14.96
CA GLN A 44 -14.40 7.75 13.60
C GLN A 44 -13.62 6.74 12.75
N MET A 45 -12.29 6.78 12.82
CA MET A 45 -11.42 5.83 12.13
C MET A 45 -11.65 4.39 12.63
N LYS A 46 -11.82 4.21 13.93
CA LYS A 46 -12.15 2.90 14.52
C LYS A 46 -13.51 2.39 14.04
N ARG A 47 -14.53 3.25 13.99
CA ARG A 47 -15.84 2.88 13.47
C ARG A 47 -15.76 2.45 12.01
N TYR A 48 -15.00 3.19 11.19
CA TYR A 48 -14.76 2.82 9.80
C TYR A 48 -14.06 1.46 9.71
N TYR A 49 -13.02 1.24 10.51
CA TYR A 49 -12.30 -0.03 10.59
C TYR A 49 -13.21 -1.20 10.99
N ASP A 50 -13.99 -1.03 12.06
CA ASP A 50 -14.91 -2.06 12.58
C ASP A 50 -15.93 -2.45 11.49
N TYR A 51 -16.34 -1.50 10.64
CA TYR A 51 -17.22 -1.77 9.52
C TYR A 51 -16.53 -2.59 8.41
N ILE A 52 -15.38 -2.13 7.89
CA ILE A 52 -14.69 -2.81 6.79
C ILE A 52 -14.11 -4.18 7.19
N SER A 53 -13.83 -4.38 8.48
CA SER A 53 -13.40 -5.67 9.04
C SER A 53 -14.55 -6.65 9.28
N GLY A 54 -15.80 -6.24 9.03
CA GLY A 54 -17.00 -7.08 9.20
C GLY A 54 -17.47 -7.22 10.65
N LYS A 55 -16.96 -6.42 11.59
CA LYS A 55 -17.31 -6.48 13.02
C LYS A 55 -18.60 -5.74 13.34
N THR A 56 -18.91 -4.67 12.61
CA THR A 56 -20.13 -3.89 12.84
C THR A 56 -21.37 -4.71 12.46
N PRO A 57 -22.42 -4.76 13.32
CA PRO A 57 -23.69 -5.38 12.96
C PRO A 57 -24.23 -4.82 11.64
N GLY A 58 -24.57 -5.71 10.70
CA GLY A 58 -25.05 -5.34 9.36
C GLY A 58 -23.95 -5.04 8.33
N SER A 59 -22.67 -5.08 8.71
CA SER A 59 -21.59 -5.11 7.72
C SER A 59 -21.58 -6.46 7.01
N THR A 60 -21.54 -6.43 5.67
CA THR A 60 -21.38 -7.62 4.84
C THR A 60 -19.93 -7.84 4.41
N CYS A 61 -18.99 -7.01 4.85
CA CYS A 61 -17.61 -7.08 4.39
C CYS A 61 -16.95 -8.43 4.72
N GLY A 62 -17.25 -9.02 5.88
CA GLY A 62 -16.74 -10.33 6.30
C GLY A 62 -17.69 -11.49 6.00
N LYS A 63 -18.46 -11.45 4.89
CA LYS A 63 -19.59 -12.36 4.66
C LYS A 63 -19.30 -13.86 4.73
N PHE A 64 -18.06 -14.29 4.47
CA PHE A 64 -17.64 -15.70 4.52
C PHE A 64 -17.24 -16.18 5.93
N GLY A 65 -17.08 -15.27 6.91
CA GLY A 65 -16.81 -15.62 8.31
C GLY A 65 -15.44 -16.27 8.57
N ASN A 66 -14.57 -16.39 7.57
CA ASN A 66 -13.31 -17.13 7.65
C ASN A 66 -12.06 -16.24 7.83
N GLY A 67 -12.22 -14.92 7.89
CA GLY A 67 -11.09 -13.97 7.93
C GLY A 67 -10.96 -13.07 6.71
N LEU A 68 -11.39 -13.52 5.53
CA LEU A 68 -11.32 -12.67 4.34
C LEU A 68 -12.45 -11.63 4.34
N THR A 69 -12.16 -10.47 3.74
CA THR A 69 -13.11 -9.39 3.53
C THR A 69 -13.28 -9.05 2.05
N THR A 70 -14.48 -8.60 1.67
CA THR A 70 -14.85 -8.19 0.32
C THR A 70 -15.89 -7.08 0.37
N THR A 71 -15.91 -6.20 -0.62
CA THR A 71 -16.82 -5.04 -0.68
C THR A 71 -17.85 -5.16 -1.80
N TYR A 72 -17.93 -6.33 -2.44
CA TYR A 72 -18.78 -6.57 -3.60
C TYR A 72 -20.29 -6.45 -3.34
N ASP A 73 -20.73 -6.54 -2.09
CA ASP A 73 -22.14 -6.32 -1.73
C ASP A 73 -22.50 -4.81 -1.74
N TYR A 74 -21.50 -3.92 -1.70
CA TYR A 74 -21.67 -2.46 -1.70
C TYR A 74 -21.45 -1.83 -3.08
N TRP A 75 -20.47 -2.34 -3.84
CA TRP A 75 -20.11 -1.81 -5.15
C TRP A 75 -19.71 -2.94 -6.10
N TYR A 76 -19.77 -2.71 -7.42
CA TYR A 76 -19.37 -3.75 -8.40
C TYR A 76 -17.86 -3.97 -8.43
N SER A 77 -17.08 -2.97 -8.00
CA SER A 77 -15.61 -2.96 -7.99
C SER A 77 -15.09 -2.93 -6.56
N CYS A 78 -14.22 -3.88 -6.21
CA CYS A 78 -13.68 -4.00 -4.84
C CYS A 78 -12.40 -3.19 -4.61
N SER A 79 -11.72 -2.85 -5.70
CA SER A 79 -10.36 -2.31 -5.75
C SER A 79 -10.27 -0.94 -6.40
N GLY A 80 -11.35 -0.48 -7.05
CA GLY A 80 -11.28 0.68 -7.95
C GLY A 80 -10.69 0.33 -9.33
N MET A 81 -10.34 -0.94 -9.55
CA MET A 81 -9.78 -1.46 -10.80
C MET A 81 -10.90 -2.09 -11.63
N ASP A 82 -11.59 -1.28 -12.42
CA ASP A 82 -12.91 -1.62 -12.96
C ASP A 82 -12.92 -2.77 -13.97
N ASP A 83 -11.98 -2.77 -14.91
CA ASP A 83 -11.77 -3.82 -15.92
C ASP A 83 -10.64 -4.79 -15.55
N TYR A 84 -10.30 -4.91 -14.26
CA TYR A 84 -9.33 -5.88 -13.79
C TYR A 84 -9.77 -7.33 -14.15
N PRO A 85 -8.90 -8.18 -14.75
CA PRO A 85 -9.33 -9.45 -15.36
C PRO A 85 -10.12 -10.38 -14.46
N ALA A 86 -9.67 -10.62 -13.23
CA ALA A 86 -10.39 -11.46 -12.27
C ALA A 86 -11.79 -10.93 -11.98
N GLN A 87 -11.95 -9.61 -11.89
CA GLN A 87 -13.24 -8.97 -11.68
C GLN A 87 -14.14 -9.08 -12.91
N VAL A 88 -13.63 -8.80 -14.11
CA VAL A 88 -14.39 -8.91 -15.36
C VAL A 88 -14.88 -10.34 -15.56
N ALA A 89 -14.01 -11.34 -15.36
CA ALA A 89 -14.38 -12.74 -15.46
C ALA A 89 -15.41 -13.15 -14.40
N MET A 90 -15.27 -12.66 -13.16
CA MET A 90 -16.23 -12.89 -12.09
C MET A 90 -17.61 -12.32 -12.42
N ILE A 91 -17.67 -11.08 -12.94
CA ILE A 91 -18.93 -10.41 -13.31
C ILE A 91 -19.59 -11.13 -14.49
N ALA A 92 -18.80 -11.50 -15.51
CA ALA A 92 -19.31 -12.24 -16.67
C ALA A 92 -19.90 -13.60 -16.32
N GLN A 93 -19.42 -14.21 -15.23
CA GLN A 93 -19.90 -15.49 -14.70
C GLN A 93 -20.99 -15.34 -13.62
N ASP A 94 -21.40 -14.11 -13.28
CA ASP A 94 -22.34 -13.79 -12.19
C ASP A 94 -21.93 -14.39 -10.83
N LYS A 95 -20.61 -14.39 -10.54
CA LYS A 95 -20.03 -15.04 -9.34
C LYS A 95 -19.73 -14.09 -8.19
N LYS A 96 -20.26 -12.87 -8.22
CA LYS A 96 -19.97 -11.81 -7.23
C LYS A 96 -20.23 -12.25 -5.79
N GLN A 97 -21.32 -12.98 -5.56
CA GLN A 97 -21.68 -13.45 -4.23
C GLN A 97 -20.72 -14.53 -3.68
N TYR A 98 -19.99 -15.20 -4.58
CA TYR A 98 -19.14 -16.36 -4.32
C TYR A 98 -17.64 -16.06 -4.29
N MET A 99 -17.23 -14.81 -4.48
CA MET A 99 -15.81 -14.47 -4.62
C MET A 99 -15.30 -13.48 -3.58
N CYS A 100 -14.05 -13.69 -3.18
CA CYS A 100 -13.32 -12.81 -2.29
C CYS A 100 -11.96 -12.42 -2.87
N PRO A 101 -11.71 -11.13 -3.15
CA PRO A 101 -10.43 -10.62 -3.63
C PRO A 101 -9.39 -10.54 -2.50
N CYS A 102 -8.12 -10.36 -2.85
CA CYS A 102 -7.04 -10.21 -1.88
C CYS A 102 -6.92 -8.76 -1.36
N LEU A 103 -7.19 -7.76 -2.21
CA LEU A 103 -6.94 -6.35 -1.89
C LEU A 103 -7.76 -5.84 -0.71
N SER A 104 -9.05 -6.18 -0.63
CA SER A 104 -9.92 -5.72 0.46
C SER A 104 -9.40 -6.20 1.83
N THR A 105 -9.05 -7.49 1.93
CA THR A 105 -8.47 -8.06 3.16
C THR A 105 -7.10 -7.43 3.46
N SER A 106 -6.27 -7.26 2.44
CA SER A 106 -4.93 -6.67 2.58
C SER A 106 -4.97 -5.23 3.11
N HIS A 107 -5.86 -4.41 2.58
CA HIS A 107 -6.11 -3.07 3.08
C HIS A 107 -6.69 -3.06 4.50
N THR A 108 -7.55 -4.02 4.83
CA THR A 108 -8.11 -4.14 6.19
C THR A 108 -7.01 -4.49 7.20
N ILE A 109 -6.08 -5.38 6.85
CA ILE A 109 -4.90 -5.69 7.67
C ILE A 109 -4.03 -4.44 7.85
N ARG A 110 -3.75 -3.71 6.76
CA ARG A 110 -2.96 -2.48 6.86
C ARG A 110 -3.65 -1.43 7.74
N ALA A 111 -4.96 -1.27 7.61
CA ALA A 111 -5.74 -0.40 8.48
C ALA A 111 -5.65 -0.84 9.95
N ALA A 112 -5.72 -2.14 10.24
CA ALA A 112 -5.53 -2.67 11.60
C ALA A 112 -4.16 -2.33 12.16
N LYS A 113 -3.08 -2.52 11.38
CA LYS A 113 -1.70 -2.17 11.78
C LYS A 113 -1.56 -0.69 12.10
N ILE A 114 -2.13 0.18 11.26
CA ILE A 114 -2.13 1.63 11.47
C ILE A 114 -2.90 1.98 12.74
N MET A 115 -4.13 1.46 12.89
CA MET A 115 -4.95 1.72 14.06
C MET A 115 -4.31 1.19 15.34
N LYS A 116 -3.59 0.07 15.29
CA LYS A 116 -2.79 -0.46 16.40
C LYS A 116 -1.69 0.51 16.83
N MET A 117 -0.96 1.12 15.88
CA MET A 117 0.05 2.13 16.21
C MET A 117 -0.57 3.35 16.91
N VAL A 118 -1.72 3.83 16.41
CA VAL A 118 -2.44 4.96 17.03
C VAL A 118 -2.96 4.58 18.41
N ALA A 119 -3.54 3.38 18.56
CA ALA A 119 -4.00 2.86 19.83
C ALA A 119 -2.86 2.76 20.86
N ALA A 120 -1.69 2.29 20.46
CA ALA A 120 -0.50 2.24 21.30
C ALA A 120 -0.05 3.64 21.74
N ALA A 121 -0.02 4.61 20.82
CA ALA A 121 0.31 6.00 21.16
C ALA A 121 -0.70 6.64 22.14
N MET A 122 -1.94 6.16 22.15
CA MET A 122 -3.01 6.61 23.06
C MET A 122 -3.17 5.73 24.32
N GLY A 123 -2.39 4.66 24.50
CA GLY A 123 -2.50 3.73 25.62
C GLY A 123 -3.79 2.89 25.64
N LYS A 124 -4.32 2.51 24.47
CA LYS A 124 -5.58 1.76 24.31
C LYS A 124 -5.34 0.24 24.21
N GLU A 125 -4.89 -0.38 25.28
CA GLU A 125 -4.48 -1.80 25.33
C GLU A 125 -5.54 -2.79 24.82
N THR A 126 -6.82 -2.58 25.15
CA THR A 126 -7.91 -3.45 24.66
C THR A 126 -8.05 -3.42 23.14
N ASP A 127 -7.86 -2.24 22.54
CA ASP A 127 -7.95 -2.08 21.09
C ASP A 127 -6.74 -2.71 20.41
N ILE A 128 -5.53 -2.56 20.99
CA ILE A 128 -4.30 -3.21 20.50
C ILE A 128 -4.49 -4.72 20.39
N ALA A 129 -4.96 -5.37 21.46
CA ALA A 129 -5.21 -6.81 21.46
C ALA A 129 -6.26 -7.24 20.42
N ALA A 130 -7.29 -6.42 20.22
CA ALA A 130 -8.32 -6.68 19.21
C ALA A 130 -7.78 -6.55 17.77
N TYR A 131 -6.89 -5.59 17.51
CA TYR A 131 -6.22 -5.45 16.21
C TYR A 131 -5.25 -6.59 15.95
N ASP A 132 -4.49 -7.04 16.96
CA ASP A 132 -3.59 -8.19 16.81
C ASP A 132 -4.34 -9.47 16.44
N ALA A 133 -5.46 -9.75 17.11
CA ALA A 133 -6.32 -10.89 16.78
C ALA A 133 -6.86 -10.81 15.34
N ASP A 134 -7.22 -9.62 14.87
CA ASP A 134 -7.67 -9.43 13.49
C ASP A 134 -6.55 -9.61 12.47
N ILE A 135 -5.39 -8.98 12.70
CA ILE A 135 -4.22 -9.09 11.82
C ILE A 135 -3.85 -10.55 11.62
N GLN A 136 -3.77 -11.32 12.71
CA GLN A 136 -3.49 -12.75 12.66
C GLN A 136 -4.55 -13.50 11.86
N ARG A 137 -5.83 -13.36 12.23
CA ARG A 137 -6.96 -14.05 11.58
C ARG A 137 -7.03 -13.78 10.08
N MET A 138 -6.88 -12.52 9.67
CA MET A 138 -6.98 -12.11 8.27
C MET A 138 -5.74 -12.53 7.47
N SER A 139 -4.54 -12.45 8.07
CA SER A 139 -3.30 -12.91 7.43
C SER A 139 -3.32 -14.42 7.22
N ASP A 140 -3.76 -15.18 8.22
CA ASP A 140 -3.94 -16.63 8.11
C ASP A 140 -4.94 -16.99 6.99
N ALA A 141 -6.03 -16.24 6.90
CA ALA A 141 -7.04 -16.46 5.86
C ALA A 141 -6.49 -16.21 4.45
N LEU A 142 -5.78 -15.10 4.21
CA LEU A 142 -5.11 -14.85 2.92
C LEU A 142 -4.16 -15.99 2.56
N ASN A 143 -3.33 -16.39 3.52
CA ASN A 143 -2.34 -17.44 3.30
C ASN A 143 -2.94 -18.83 3.07
N ARG A 144 -4.12 -19.10 3.62
CA ARG A 144 -4.80 -20.39 3.52
C ARG A 144 -5.66 -20.52 2.27
N TYR A 145 -6.41 -19.46 1.92
CA TYR A 145 -7.47 -19.56 0.92
C TYR A 145 -7.11 -18.92 -0.42
N SER A 146 -6.20 -17.94 -0.41
CA SER A 146 -5.88 -17.16 -1.61
C SER A 146 -4.52 -17.48 -2.21
N TRP A 147 -3.62 -18.21 -1.56
CA TRP A 147 -2.31 -18.48 -2.15
C TRP A 147 -2.37 -19.54 -3.26
N ASP A 148 -1.90 -19.20 -4.46
CA ASP A 148 -1.67 -20.15 -5.55
C ASP A 148 -0.20 -20.58 -5.62
N GLU A 149 0.07 -21.79 -5.15
CA GLU A 149 1.41 -22.36 -5.13
C GLU A 149 2.03 -22.49 -6.53
N LYS A 150 1.20 -22.69 -7.57
CA LYS A 150 1.67 -22.90 -8.94
C LYS A 150 2.16 -21.60 -9.56
N SER A 151 1.38 -20.52 -9.48
CA SER A 151 1.77 -19.24 -10.07
C SER A 151 2.72 -18.43 -9.20
N GLY A 152 2.69 -18.57 -7.87
CA GLY A 152 3.45 -17.69 -6.97
C GLY A 152 2.76 -16.35 -6.67
N TYR A 153 1.49 -16.23 -7.05
CA TYR A 153 0.62 -15.10 -6.71
C TYR A 153 -0.45 -15.52 -5.70
N TYR A 154 -1.08 -14.53 -5.07
CA TYR A 154 -2.39 -14.76 -4.46
C TYR A 154 -3.50 -14.67 -5.52
N ALA A 155 -4.70 -15.11 -5.15
CA ALA A 155 -5.84 -15.30 -6.02
C ALA A 155 -7.15 -15.00 -5.30
N TYR A 156 -8.17 -14.69 -6.11
CA TYR A 156 -9.54 -14.65 -5.65
C TYR A 156 -9.95 -16.02 -5.10
N SER A 157 -10.47 -16.03 -3.87
CA SER A 157 -11.03 -17.24 -3.25
C SER A 157 -12.48 -17.44 -3.70
N VAL A 158 -12.86 -18.69 -3.98
CA VAL A 158 -14.21 -19.08 -4.45
C VAL A 158 -14.97 -19.84 -3.36
N TYR A 159 -16.27 -19.60 -3.26
CA TYR A 159 -17.17 -20.18 -2.26
C TYR A 159 -18.47 -20.72 -2.87
N ASP A 160 -19.18 -21.58 -2.16
CA ASP A 160 -20.54 -22.02 -2.50
C ASP A 160 -21.62 -21.20 -1.75
N ASP A 161 -22.89 -21.54 -1.93
CA ASP A 161 -24.04 -20.92 -1.24
C ASP A 161 -23.98 -21.07 0.28
N ASP A 162 -23.39 -22.18 0.75
CA ASP A 162 -23.17 -22.48 2.17
C ASP A 162 -21.89 -21.82 2.71
N LYS A 163 -21.21 -21.01 1.89
CA LYS A 163 -19.96 -20.28 2.18
C LYS A 163 -18.77 -21.19 2.46
N ASN A 164 -18.79 -22.43 1.98
CA ASN A 164 -17.64 -23.31 2.01
C ASN A 164 -16.68 -22.96 0.88
N TYR A 165 -15.39 -22.97 1.18
CA TYR A 165 -14.32 -22.70 0.22
C TYR A 165 -14.22 -23.79 -0.86
N GLN A 166 -14.17 -23.38 -2.13
CA GLN A 166 -14.16 -24.26 -3.31
C GLN A 166 -12.84 -24.22 -4.09
N GLY A 167 -11.89 -23.37 -3.70
CA GLY A 167 -10.60 -23.20 -4.40
C GLY A 167 -10.34 -21.75 -4.78
N ILE A 168 -9.31 -21.57 -5.61
CA ILE A 168 -8.97 -20.28 -6.21
C ILE A 168 -9.66 -20.10 -7.56
N PHE A 169 -9.86 -18.85 -7.98
CA PHE A 169 -10.48 -18.53 -9.25
C PHE A 169 -9.48 -18.63 -10.40
N THR A 170 -9.73 -19.54 -11.34
CA THR A 170 -8.83 -19.80 -12.48
C THR A 170 -9.55 -19.72 -13.81
N THR A 171 -8.79 -19.53 -14.88
CA THR A 171 -9.22 -19.75 -16.27
C THR A 171 -9.62 -21.20 -16.49
N ASP A 172 -10.28 -21.49 -17.62
CA ASP A 172 -10.59 -22.87 -18.04
C ASP A 172 -9.31 -23.73 -18.22
N ALA A 173 -8.17 -23.09 -18.50
CA ALA A 173 -6.87 -23.74 -18.61
C ALA A 173 -6.15 -23.91 -17.25
N GLY A 174 -6.77 -23.47 -16.15
CA GLY A 174 -6.19 -23.55 -14.80
C GLY A 174 -5.08 -22.54 -14.54
N GLU A 175 -5.08 -21.40 -15.22
CA GLU A 175 -4.24 -20.24 -14.88
C GLU A 175 -4.95 -19.37 -13.83
N ASN A 176 -4.21 -18.88 -12.83
CA ASN A 176 -4.72 -17.92 -11.85
C ASN A 176 -5.19 -16.63 -12.56
N TYR A 177 -6.44 -16.22 -12.36
CA TYR A 177 -7.00 -14.98 -12.94
C TYR A 177 -6.44 -13.69 -12.32
N ASP A 178 -5.68 -13.81 -11.23
CA ASP A 178 -5.24 -12.71 -10.38
C ASP A 178 -3.70 -12.57 -10.34
N LYS A 179 -3.04 -12.91 -11.45
CA LYS A 179 -1.63 -12.54 -11.66
C LYS A 179 -1.52 -11.04 -11.93
N GLY A 180 -1.57 -10.22 -10.89
CA GLY A 180 -1.59 -8.77 -11.02
C GLY A 180 -1.57 -8.06 -9.68
N MET A 181 -1.95 -6.77 -9.69
CA MET A 181 -1.89 -5.91 -8.50
C MET A 181 -2.62 -6.53 -7.31
N ASP A 182 -3.88 -6.97 -7.45
CA ASP A 182 -4.65 -7.56 -6.34
C ASP A 182 -3.94 -8.79 -5.72
N GLY A 183 -3.47 -9.72 -6.56
CA GLY A 183 -2.69 -10.88 -6.15
C GLY A 183 -1.35 -10.58 -5.45
N VAL A 184 -0.81 -9.36 -5.54
CA VAL A 184 0.40 -8.94 -4.81
C VAL A 184 0.12 -8.06 -3.58
N TYR A 185 -1.11 -7.59 -3.37
CA TYR A 185 -1.47 -6.77 -2.20
C TYR A 185 -1.19 -7.39 -0.81
N PRO A 186 -1.11 -8.73 -0.65
CA PRO A 186 -0.66 -9.32 0.62
C PRO A 186 0.76 -8.90 1.03
N LEU A 187 1.61 -8.42 0.10
CA LEU A 187 2.86 -7.73 0.42
C LEU A 187 2.59 -6.41 1.16
N PHE A 188 1.70 -5.57 0.64
CA PHE A 188 1.33 -4.30 1.27
C PHE A 188 0.69 -4.47 2.64
N ALA A 189 -0.04 -5.57 2.86
CA ALA A 189 -0.54 -5.93 4.18
C ALA A 189 0.58 -6.32 5.16
N GLY A 190 1.74 -6.74 4.64
CA GLY A 190 2.76 -7.46 5.40
C GLY A 190 2.20 -8.78 5.96
N ALA A 191 1.40 -9.48 5.16
CA ALA A 191 0.74 -10.74 5.51
C ALA A 191 1.41 -11.96 4.86
N ALA A 192 2.16 -11.76 3.77
CA ALA A 192 2.88 -12.82 3.09
C ALA A 192 4.12 -13.27 3.91
N PRO A 193 4.25 -14.57 4.25
CA PRO A 193 5.48 -15.13 4.81
C PRO A 193 6.67 -14.91 3.88
N GLU A 194 7.88 -14.92 4.44
CA GLU A 194 9.14 -14.64 3.75
C GLU A 194 9.30 -15.34 2.40
N ALA A 195 9.13 -16.67 2.34
CA ALA A 195 9.26 -17.42 1.09
C ALA A 195 8.24 -17.01 0.00
N ARG A 196 7.05 -16.56 0.39
CA ARG A 196 6.02 -16.07 -0.55
C ARG A 196 6.31 -14.63 -0.96
N ARG A 197 6.76 -13.81 -0.01
CA ARG A 197 7.22 -12.44 -0.27
C ARG A 197 8.31 -12.41 -1.33
N GLU A 198 9.31 -13.28 -1.23
CA GLU A 198 10.40 -13.37 -2.22
C GLU A 198 9.88 -13.70 -3.63
N ARG A 199 8.92 -14.63 -3.76
CA ARG A 199 8.30 -14.95 -5.05
C ARG A 199 7.52 -13.78 -5.63
N LEU A 200 6.73 -13.10 -4.81
CA LEU A 200 5.98 -11.92 -5.25
C LEU A 200 6.91 -10.77 -5.66
N LEU A 201 8.00 -10.54 -4.93
CA LEU A 201 9.01 -9.55 -5.31
C LEU A 201 9.71 -9.93 -6.61
N ALA A 202 10.01 -11.22 -6.83
CA ALA A 202 10.57 -11.70 -8.08
C ALA A 202 9.64 -11.36 -9.26
N HIS A 203 8.34 -11.59 -9.09
CA HIS A 203 7.33 -11.23 -10.09
C HIS A 203 7.24 -9.72 -10.35
N ILE A 204 7.16 -8.91 -9.29
CA ILE A 204 7.05 -7.45 -9.38
C ILE A 204 8.28 -6.83 -10.06
N LYS A 205 9.47 -7.41 -9.85
CA LYS A 205 10.76 -6.92 -10.38
C LYS A 205 11.11 -7.52 -11.75
N ASN A 206 10.36 -8.51 -12.24
CA ASN A 206 10.64 -9.18 -13.50
C ASN A 206 10.15 -8.33 -14.69
N PRO A 207 11.04 -7.94 -15.63
CA PRO A 207 10.68 -7.10 -16.78
C PRO A 207 9.76 -7.77 -17.80
N ASP A 208 9.69 -9.11 -17.81
CA ASP A 208 8.78 -9.85 -18.69
C ASP A 208 7.39 -10.05 -18.06
N GLU A 209 7.26 -9.86 -16.74
CA GLU A 209 6.02 -10.05 -15.99
C GLU A 209 5.42 -8.70 -15.58
N MET A 210 5.77 -8.14 -14.42
CA MET A 210 5.13 -6.90 -13.95
C MET A 210 5.98 -5.63 -14.10
N TRP A 211 7.32 -5.73 -14.22
CA TRP A 211 8.22 -4.57 -14.24
C TRP A 211 8.39 -3.96 -15.63
N SER A 212 7.33 -3.37 -16.15
CA SER A 212 7.33 -2.76 -17.48
C SER A 212 8.22 -1.51 -17.61
N ALA A 213 8.45 -1.07 -18.84
CA ALA A 213 9.14 0.19 -19.13
C ALA A 213 8.40 1.45 -18.60
N ALA A 214 7.10 1.35 -18.28
CA ALA A 214 6.29 2.42 -17.70
C ALA A 214 6.19 2.35 -16.16
N GLY A 215 6.67 1.27 -15.53
CA GLY A 215 6.50 0.99 -14.10
C GLY A 215 5.85 -0.37 -13.86
N ILE A 216 5.29 -0.57 -12.67
CA ILE A 216 4.61 -1.83 -12.31
C ILE A 216 3.26 -1.91 -13.05
N SER A 217 3.10 -2.91 -13.92
CA SER A 217 1.83 -3.18 -14.61
C SER A 217 0.72 -3.57 -13.64
N ALA A 218 -0.52 -3.20 -13.97
CA ALA A 218 -1.70 -3.69 -13.26
C ALA A 218 -1.81 -5.22 -13.29
N VAL A 219 -1.31 -5.87 -14.35
CA VAL A 219 -1.43 -7.31 -14.62
C VAL A 219 -0.07 -7.85 -15.09
N ASP A 220 0.27 -9.08 -14.73
CA ASP A 220 1.42 -9.78 -15.29
C ASP A 220 1.31 -9.87 -16.83
N MET A 221 2.29 -9.30 -17.53
CA MET A 221 2.32 -9.22 -18.99
C MET A 221 2.43 -10.59 -19.68
N THR A 222 2.77 -11.66 -18.94
CA THR A 222 2.78 -13.04 -19.43
C THR A 222 1.43 -13.76 -19.31
N ALA A 223 0.46 -13.18 -18.58
CA ALA A 223 -0.83 -13.82 -18.36
C ALA A 223 -1.62 -13.96 -19.66
N SER A 224 -2.37 -15.05 -19.84
CA SER A 224 -3.09 -15.31 -21.11
C SER A 224 -4.16 -14.27 -21.44
N TYR A 225 -4.56 -13.47 -20.44
CA TYR A 225 -5.61 -12.47 -20.51
C TYR A 225 -5.09 -11.02 -20.46
N TYR A 226 -3.76 -10.84 -20.44
CA TYR A 226 -3.12 -9.52 -20.50
C TYR A 226 -3.51 -8.79 -21.80
N PHE A 227 -3.76 -7.49 -21.70
CA PHE A 227 -4.07 -6.64 -22.85
C PHE A 227 -3.23 -5.35 -22.81
N ASP A 228 -2.42 -5.14 -23.83
CA ASP A 228 -1.42 -4.06 -23.88
C ASP A 228 -1.99 -2.63 -23.98
N ASP A 229 -3.27 -2.51 -24.30
CA ASP A 229 -4.06 -1.26 -24.30
C ASP A 229 -5.25 -1.30 -23.31
N GLY A 230 -5.16 -2.16 -22.28
CA GLY A 230 -6.18 -2.28 -21.23
C GLY A 230 -6.12 -1.15 -20.20
N TYR A 231 -7.26 -0.80 -19.58
CA TYR A 231 -7.30 0.28 -18.58
C TYR A 231 -6.70 -0.19 -17.25
N TRP A 232 -7.35 -1.12 -16.56
CA TRP A 232 -6.79 -1.89 -15.43
C TRP A 232 -6.34 -3.29 -15.83
N ASN A 233 -6.37 -3.61 -17.11
CA ASN A 233 -5.82 -4.84 -17.69
C ASN A 233 -4.46 -4.63 -18.40
N GLY A 234 -3.68 -3.63 -17.96
CA GLY A 234 -2.33 -3.45 -18.50
C GLY A 234 -1.67 -2.15 -18.06
N ASN A 235 -2.35 -1.01 -18.16
CA ASN A 235 -1.72 0.28 -17.87
C ASN A 235 -1.15 0.40 -16.45
N VAL A 236 -0.23 1.35 -16.31
CA VAL A 236 0.44 1.67 -15.06
C VAL A 236 -0.29 2.79 -14.33
N TRP A 237 -0.45 2.60 -13.02
CA TRP A 237 -1.23 3.45 -12.14
C TRP A 237 -0.39 3.91 -10.94
N MET A 238 -0.17 5.22 -10.83
CA MET A 238 0.71 5.76 -9.79
C MET A 238 0.19 5.49 -8.37
N SER A 239 -1.13 5.48 -8.18
CA SER A 239 -1.80 5.19 -6.90
C SER A 239 -1.46 3.80 -6.36
N HIS A 240 -1.46 2.75 -7.19
CA HIS A 240 -1.13 1.40 -6.75
C HIS A 240 0.38 1.24 -6.55
N GLN A 241 1.18 1.85 -7.42
CA GLN A 241 2.64 1.90 -7.26
C GLN A 241 3.06 2.59 -5.96
N PHE A 242 2.33 3.60 -5.48
CA PHE A 242 2.61 4.25 -4.20
C PHE A 242 2.58 3.28 -3.02
N PHE A 243 1.60 2.38 -2.98
CA PHE A 243 1.50 1.38 -1.91
C PHE A 243 2.65 0.38 -1.98
N MET A 244 3.03 -0.07 -3.17
CA MET A 244 4.19 -0.95 -3.35
C MET A 244 5.49 -0.23 -2.99
N TRP A 245 5.66 1.02 -3.40
CA TRP A 245 6.79 1.88 -3.07
C TRP A 245 6.95 2.05 -1.56
N LYS A 246 5.87 2.38 -0.83
CA LYS A 246 5.89 2.43 0.64
C LYS A 246 6.26 1.09 1.27
N THR A 247 5.76 0.00 0.68
CA THR A 247 6.05 -1.37 1.14
C THR A 247 7.53 -1.73 0.95
N MET A 248 8.19 -1.21 -0.09
CA MET A 248 9.62 -1.46 -0.28
C MET A 248 10.46 -0.97 0.90
N PHE A 249 10.08 0.14 1.54
CA PHE A 249 10.73 0.58 2.78
C PHE A 249 10.47 -0.36 3.97
N ASP A 250 9.27 -0.93 4.09
CA ASP A 250 8.98 -1.95 5.11
C ASP A 250 9.86 -3.21 4.93
N LEU A 251 10.36 -3.45 3.71
CA LEU A 251 11.18 -4.60 3.32
C LEU A 251 12.69 -4.31 3.20
N GLY A 252 13.10 -3.04 3.32
CA GLY A 252 14.48 -2.60 3.10
C GLY A 252 14.92 -2.56 1.63
N GLU A 253 13.98 -2.53 0.70
CA GLU A 253 14.17 -2.60 -0.76
C GLU A 253 14.37 -1.21 -1.39
N THR A 254 15.31 -0.41 -0.87
CA THR A 254 15.44 1.01 -1.24
C THR A 254 15.79 1.24 -2.70
N GLU A 255 16.61 0.39 -3.30
CA GLU A 255 16.97 0.47 -4.71
C GLU A 255 15.75 0.32 -5.62
N PHE A 256 14.91 -0.67 -5.35
CA PHE A 256 13.70 -0.87 -6.14
C PHE A 256 12.64 0.19 -5.83
N ALA A 257 12.55 0.67 -4.58
CA ALA A 257 11.72 1.84 -4.24
C ALA A 257 12.10 3.07 -5.10
N PHE A 258 13.41 3.34 -5.21
CA PHE A 258 13.89 4.44 -6.05
C PHE A 258 13.56 4.21 -7.53
N GLU A 259 13.72 3.00 -8.05
CA GLU A 259 13.40 2.70 -9.45
C GLU A 259 11.90 2.89 -9.78
N ILE A 260 10.98 2.56 -8.86
CA ILE A 260 9.54 2.87 -9.00
C ILE A 260 9.36 4.39 -9.14
N ALA A 261 9.90 5.16 -8.20
CA ALA A 261 9.76 6.61 -8.17
C ALA A 261 10.40 7.28 -9.39
N ARG A 262 11.66 6.94 -9.70
CA ARG A 262 12.42 7.50 -10.82
C ARG A 262 11.71 7.25 -12.14
N ARG A 263 11.29 6.01 -12.42
CA ARG A 263 10.59 5.66 -13.67
C ARG A 263 9.30 6.43 -13.83
N ALA A 264 8.53 6.56 -12.75
CA ALA A 264 7.30 7.35 -12.77
C ALA A 264 7.55 8.85 -12.98
N LEU A 265 8.56 9.42 -12.31
CA LEU A 265 8.94 10.83 -12.46
C LEU A 265 9.47 11.15 -13.86
N ASP A 266 10.33 10.29 -14.41
CA ASP A 266 10.87 10.43 -15.77
C ASP A 266 9.74 10.38 -16.81
N MET A 267 8.84 9.39 -16.69
CA MET A 267 7.68 9.26 -17.58
C MET A 267 6.71 10.45 -17.44
N TRP A 268 6.44 10.90 -16.22
CA TRP A 268 5.60 12.07 -15.98
C TRP A 268 6.20 13.33 -16.60
N LYS A 269 7.50 13.54 -16.43
CA LYS A 269 8.23 14.66 -17.04
C LYS A 269 8.17 14.59 -18.57
N GLU A 270 8.49 13.45 -19.17
CA GLU A 270 8.42 13.26 -20.62
C GLU A 270 7.03 13.56 -21.18
N GLU A 271 5.97 13.03 -20.54
CA GLU A 271 4.59 13.26 -21.00
C GLU A 271 4.15 14.72 -20.82
N THR A 272 4.46 15.34 -19.68
CA THR A 272 4.09 16.74 -19.41
C THR A 272 4.86 17.71 -20.29
N ASP A 273 6.15 17.49 -20.56
CA ASP A 273 6.95 18.29 -21.49
C ASP A 273 6.41 18.19 -22.93
N PHE A 274 5.91 17.00 -23.32
CA PHE A 274 5.34 16.78 -24.65
C PHE A 274 3.92 17.35 -24.81
N SER A 275 3.03 17.08 -23.85
CA SER A 275 1.58 17.31 -23.97
C SER A 275 1.05 18.52 -23.21
N TYR A 276 1.82 19.05 -22.26
CA TYR A 276 1.36 20.00 -21.24
C TYR A 276 0.22 19.50 -20.34
N ASN A 277 -0.04 18.19 -20.33
CA ASN A 277 -1.13 17.56 -19.59
C ASN A 277 -0.63 16.63 -18.46
N THR A 278 -1.49 16.42 -17.46
CA THR A 278 -1.30 15.44 -16.39
C THR A 278 -2.35 14.34 -16.51
N TYR A 279 -1.96 13.07 -16.53
CA TYR A 279 -2.86 11.97 -16.89
C TYR A 279 -3.17 11.04 -15.73
N GLU A 280 -4.25 10.28 -15.93
CA GLU A 280 -4.78 9.32 -14.97
C GLU A 280 -3.94 8.03 -14.89
N CYS A 281 -3.59 7.46 -16.05
CA CYS A 281 -2.77 6.26 -16.16
C CYS A 281 -1.80 6.36 -17.34
N PHE A 282 -0.89 5.38 -17.47
CA PHE A 282 0.16 5.39 -18.48
C PHE A 282 0.26 4.06 -19.22
N GLY A 283 0.32 4.12 -20.55
CA GLY A 283 0.45 2.96 -21.43
C GLY A 283 1.80 2.26 -21.28
N ILE A 284 1.82 0.93 -21.20
CA ILE A 284 3.06 0.16 -21.04
C ILE A 284 4.00 0.34 -22.24
N GLN A 285 3.49 0.10 -23.45
CA GLN A 285 4.31 0.09 -24.65
C GLN A 285 4.75 1.49 -25.06
N THR A 286 3.83 2.44 -24.93
CA THR A 286 4.01 3.80 -25.46
C THR A 286 4.58 4.76 -24.42
N ARG A 287 4.47 4.42 -23.12
CA ARG A 287 4.73 5.31 -21.97
C ARG A 287 3.92 6.62 -22.00
N ARG A 288 2.86 6.66 -22.83
CA ARG A 288 2.02 7.84 -23.00
C ARG A 288 0.94 7.91 -21.93
N GLY A 289 0.65 9.12 -21.48
CA GLY A 289 -0.48 9.39 -20.61
C GLY A 289 -1.81 9.11 -21.32
N GLY A 290 -2.73 8.46 -20.62
CA GLY A 290 -4.03 8.04 -21.15
C GLY A 290 -5.21 8.55 -20.34
N TRP A 291 -6.39 8.44 -20.96
CA TRP A 291 -7.69 8.75 -20.37
C TRP A 291 -7.84 10.21 -19.97
N PHE A 292 -8.18 10.51 -18.71
CA PHE A 292 -8.46 11.88 -18.31
C PHE A 292 -7.16 12.69 -18.13
N HIS A 293 -7.15 13.91 -18.67
CA HIS A 293 -6.04 14.86 -18.51
C HIS A 293 -6.38 15.96 -17.49
N ASN A 294 -5.38 16.69 -16.98
CA ASN A 294 -5.49 17.54 -15.78
C ASN A 294 -5.94 16.74 -14.55
N PHE A 295 -5.59 15.46 -14.53
CA PHE A 295 -5.95 14.55 -13.47
C PHE A 295 -4.91 14.63 -12.35
N GLY A 296 -5.37 14.96 -11.13
CA GLY A 296 -4.54 15.01 -9.92
C GLY A 296 -4.93 13.99 -8.86
N GLY A 297 -5.92 13.13 -9.13
CA GLY A 297 -6.41 12.13 -8.17
C GLY A 297 -5.39 11.01 -7.96
N LEU A 298 -5.44 10.00 -8.83
CA LEU A 298 -4.61 8.78 -8.74
C LEU A 298 -3.14 9.01 -9.13
N SER A 299 -2.82 10.16 -9.71
CA SER A 299 -1.46 10.58 -10.11
C SER A 299 -0.72 11.40 -9.03
N ALA A 300 -1.40 11.81 -7.95
CA ALA A 300 -0.81 12.58 -6.85
C ALA A 300 0.49 12.01 -6.25
N PRO A 301 0.76 10.68 -6.23
CA PRO A 301 2.02 10.14 -5.74
C PRO A 301 3.28 10.70 -6.40
N ILE A 302 3.18 11.25 -7.62
CA ILE A 302 4.28 11.97 -8.27
C ILE A 302 4.88 13.05 -7.36
N ASN A 303 4.04 13.82 -6.65
CA ASN A 303 4.52 14.86 -5.73
C ASN A 303 5.24 14.24 -4.52
N VAL A 304 4.74 13.10 -4.02
CA VAL A 304 5.33 12.42 -2.87
C VAL A 304 6.71 11.86 -3.23
N TRP A 305 6.84 11.27 -4.42
CA TRP A 305 8.12 10.78 -4.91
C TRP A 305 9.12 11.90 -5.19
N ALA A 306 8.66 13.00 -5.79
CA ALA A 306 9.50 14.18 -6.01
C ALA A 306 10.00 14.76 -4.67
N ASP A 307 9.12 14.91 -3.68
CA ASP A 307 9.49 15.40 -2.36
C ASP A 307 10.46 14.45 -1.66
N CYS A 308 10.17 13.13 -1.67
CA CYS A 308 10.98 12.12 -1.01
C CYS A 308 12.45 12.17 -1.46
N TYR A 309 12.73 12.28 -2.75
CA TYR A 309 14.08 12.15 -3.29
C TYR A 309 14.76 13.49 -3.61
N TYR A 310 14.02 14.60 -3.70
CA TYR A 310 14.57 15.87 -4.19
C TYR A 310 14.21 17.10 -3.36
N ARG A 311 13.33 17.01 -2.36
CA ARG A 311 12.98 18.16 -1.51
C ARG A 311 13.76 18.10 -0.18
N PRO A 312 14.69 19.05 0.07
CA PRO A 312 15.32 19.18 1.38
C PRO A 312 14.30 19.32 2.51
N GLY A 313 14.64 18.78 3.68
CA GLY A 313 13.75 18.74 4.83
C GLY A 313 12.66 17.68 4.74
N THR A 314 12.87 16.62 3.96
CA THR A 314 11.91 15.51 3.80
C THR A 314 12.42 14.23 4.43
N PHE A 315 11.61 13.62 5.30
CA PHE A 315 11.83 12.28 5.82
C PHE A 315 10.70 11.36 5.35
N THR A 316 11.06 10.23 4.77
CA THR A 316 10.14 9.21 4.28
C THR A 316 10.49 7.87 4.90
N CYS A 317 9.49 7.15 5.39
CA CYS A 317 9.63 5.80 5.93
C CYS A 317 8.57 4.86 5.33
N GLY A 318 8.60 3.58 5.72
CA GLY A 318 7.55 2.62 5.40
C GLY A 318 6.23 2.86 6.15
N LEU A 319 5.37 1.85 6.16
CA LEU A 319 4.06 1.88 6.83
C LEU A 319 4.07 1.17 8.19
N ASP A 320 5.15 0.43 8.49
CA ASP A 320 5.36 -0.25 9.77
C ASP A 320 6.16 0.60 10.77
N VAL A 321 6.39 1.88 10.45
CA VAL A 321 7.14 2.83 11.29
C VAL A 321 6.19 3.85 11.88
N TRP A 322 6.33 4.10 13.18
CA TRP A 322 5.74 5.22 13.88
C TRP A 322 6.80 6.31 14.11
N THR A 323 6.43 7.59 13.96
CA THR A 323 7.31 8.70 14.37
C THR A 323 6.66 9.49 15.49
N ASP A 324 7.33 9.54 16.63
CA ASP A 324 6.91 10.36 17.77
C ASP A 324 7.05 11.85 17.43
N SER A 325 8.18 12.24 16.83
CA SER A 325 8.46 13.59 16.35
C SER A 325 9.40 13.57 15.14
N GLN A 326 9.30 14.63 14.32
CA GLN A 326 10.15 14.92 13.18
C GLN A 326 10.50 16.41 13.17
N LYS A 327 11.73 16.74 13.56
CA LYS A 327 12.26 18.10 13.47
C LYS A 327 13.21 18.17 12.28
N LEU A 328 12.71 18.71 11.18
CA LEU A 328 13.42 18.76 9.90
C LEU A 328 13.67 20.21 9.50
N THR A 329 14.85 20.46 8.96
CA THR A 329 15.20 21.67 8.19
C THR A 329 15.86 21.23 6.89
N ASP A 330 16.19 22.18 6.01
CA ASP A 330 16.93 21.86 4.78
C ASP A 330 18.34 21.30 5.07
N THR A 331 18.86 21.43 6.29
CA THR A 331 20.25 21.05 6.62
C THR A 331 20.41 20.21 7.90
N SER A 332 19.30 19.83 8.53
CA SER A 332 19.35 19.02 9.73
C SER A 332 18.07 18.21 9.91
N ALA A 333 18.20 17.09 10.62
CA ALA A 333 17.08 16.25 10.99
C ALA A 333 17.26 15.71 12.40
N GLU A 334 16.17 15.65 13.16
CA GLU A 334 16.03 14.84 14.37
C GLU A 334 14.68 14.12 14.31
N VAL A 335 14.70 12.79 14.19
CA VAL A 335 13.51 11.95 14.05
C VAL A 335 13.50 10.90 15.16
N HIS A 336 12.44 10.91 15.97
CA HIS A 336 12.20 9.89 17.00
C HIS A 336 11.23 8.87 16.42
N PHE A 337 11.66 7.62 16.29
CA PHE A 337 10.86 6.60 15.62
C PHE A 337 10.73 5.31 16.43
N ARG A 338 9.71 4.52 16.10
CA ARG A 338 9.51 3.14 16.55
C ARG A 338 9.15 2.25 15.35
N TYR A 339 9.82 1.12 15.22
CA TYR A 339 9.51 0.09 14.26
C TYR A 339 8.53 -0.93 14.87
N THR A 340 7.44 -1.19 14.15
CA THR A 340 6.34 -2.05 14.60
C THR A 340 6.10 -3.26 13.71
N GLY A 341 6.82 -3.36 12.59
CA GLY A 341 6.77 -4.52 11.70
C GLY A 341 7.64 -5.68 12.19
N ASP A 342 7.68 -6.75 11.39
CA ASP A 342 8.32 -8.03 11.73
C ASP A 342 9.37 -8.47 10.70
N ASN A 343 9.74 -7.60 9.75
CA ASN A 343 10.75 -7.92 8.75
C ASN A 343 12.16 -7.87 9.35
N GLY A 344 13.09 -8.63 8.75
CA GLY A 344 14.49 -8.67 9.17
C GLY A 344 15.23 -7.33 9.01
N GLN A 345 14.69 -6.43 8.19
CA GLN A 345 15.19 -5.08 7.97
C GLN A 345 14.06 -4.17 7.49
N TYR A 346 14.29 -2.87 7.58
CA TYR A 346 13.41 -1.81 7.09
C TYR A 346 14.24 -0.56 6.78
N ALA A 347 13.68 0.39 6.04
CA ALA A 347 14.44 1.53 5.55
C ALA A 347 13.71 2.88 5.65
N PHE A 348 14.50 3.93 5.51
CA PHE A 348 14.11 5.33 5.42
C PHE A 348 14.81 6.01 4.24
N VAL A 349 14.23 7.12 3.80
CA VAL A 349 14.89 8.12 2.96
C VAL A 349 14.86 9.45 3.69
N LEU A 350 16.03 10.07 3.84
CA LEU A 350 16.18 11.41 4.39
C LEU A 350 16.82 12.31 3.32
N THR A 351 16.10 13.35 2.92
CA THR A 351 16.55 14.30 1.91
C THR A 351 16.76 15.67 2.55
N LEU A 352 18.02 16.13 2.49
CA LEU A 352 18.51 17.44 2.92
C LEU A 352 19.16 18.15 1.71
N SER A 353 19.70 19.34 1.92
CA SER A 353 20.37 20.13 0.89
C SER A 353 21.59 19.41 0.32
N ASP A 354 21.71 19.43 -1.00
CA ASP A 354 22.88 18.94 -1.75
C ASP A 354 24.13 19.81 -1.60
N ALA A 355 24.04 20.97 -0.95
CA ALA A 355 25.16 21.89 -0.74
C ALA A 355 26.14 21.42 0.36
N HIS A 356 25.81 20.34 1.07
CA HIS A 356 26.56 19.89 2.24
C HIS A 356 26.74 18.37 2.28
N SER A 357 27.72 17.94 3.08
CA SER A 357 27.85 16.55 3.50
C SER A 357 27.39 16.42 4.95
N TYR A 358 26.74 15.31 5.27
CA TYR A 358 26.11 15.11 6.58
C TYR A 358 26.78 13.98 7.36
N ARG A 359 26.79 14.09 8.69
CA ARG A 359 27.02 12.99 9.61
C ARG A 359 25.66 12.52 10.10
N LEU A 360 25.42 11.22 10.02
CA LEU A 360 24.20 10.60 10.53
C LEU A 360 24.51 9.82 11.81
N THR A 361 23.63 9.91 12.80
CA THR A 361 23.75 9.13 14.03
C THR A 361 22.42 8.50 14.43
N LEU A 362 22.48 7.34 15.06
CA LEU A 362 21.38 6.68 15.75
C LEU A 362 21.72 6.60 17.23
N ASP A 363 20.92 7.26 18.07
CA ASP A 363 21.16 7.34 19.53
C ASP A 363 22.59 7.81 19.89
N GLY A 364 23.14 8.71 19.07
CA GLY A 364 24.48 9.29 19.23
C GLY A 364 25.62 8.43 18.69
N GLN A 365 25.36 7.22 18.20
CA GLN A 365 26.34 6.40 17.49
C GLN A 365 26.31 6.70 16.00
N GLU A 366 27.47 6.83 15.37
CA GLU A 366 27.56 7.08 13.93
C GLU A 366 26.92 5.93 13.13
N LEU A 367 26.14 6.28 12.12
CA LEU A 367 25.38 5.35 11.30
C LEU A 367 25.75 5.55 9.84
N ASP A 368 26.14 4.46 9.18
CA ASP A 368 26.37 4.46 7.74
C ASP A 368 25.04 4.57 6.97
N TYR A 369 25.10 5.20 5.80
CA TYR A 369 23.97 5.36 4.91
C TYR A 369 24.45 5.31 3.45
N ALA A 370 23.55 4.94 2.55
CA ALA A 370 23.81 5.02 1.11
C ALA A 370 23.38 6.40 0.59
N LEU A 371 24.14 6.98 -0.33
CA LEU A 371 23.75 8.21 -1.02
C LEU A 371 23.08 7.86 -2.34
N ARG A 372 21.83 8.29 -2.52
CA ARG A 372 21.13 8.19 -3.80
C ARG A 372 21.54 9.32 -4.75
N SER A 373 21.66 10.51 -4.18
CA SER A 373 22.21 11.72 -4.77
C SER A 373 22.77 12.58 -3.64
N ASP A 374 23.49 13.65 -3.97
CA ASP A 374 23.91 14.62 -2.96
C ASP A 374 22.68 15.10 -2.15
N GLY A 375 22.80 15.09 -0.82
CA GLY A 375 21.72 15.42 0.10
C GLY A 375 20.65 14.34 0.32
N CYS A 376 20.54 13.31 -0.53
CA CYS A 376 19.53 12.25 -0.42
C CYS A 376 20.14 10.95 0.12
N MET A 377 19.82 10.63 1.37
CA MET A 377 20.37 9.49 2.13
C MET A 377 19.35 8.37 2.26
N GLU A 378 19.72 7.16 1.86
CA GLU A 378 18.98 5.92 2.10
C GLU A 378 19.57 5.20 3.32
N ILE A 379 18.71 4.89 4.28
CA ILE A 379 19.11 4.37 5.58
C ILE A 379 18.39 3.04 5.80
N THR A 380 19.14 1.95 5.93
CA THR A 380 18.56 0.62 6.20
C THR A 380 18.98 0.17 7.60
N LEU A 381 18.01 -0.24 8.41
CA LEU A 381 18.22 -0.72 9.76
C LEU A 381 17.77 -2.18 9.87
N PRO A 382 18.46 -3.00 10.70
CA PRO A 382 17.98 -4.34 10.99
C PRO A 382 16.71 -4.27 11.85
N GLY A 383 15.78 -5.20 11.66
CA GLY A 383 14.50 -5.26 12.37
C GLY A 383 14.63 -5.43 13.89
N THR A 384 15.83 -5.76 14.38
CA THR A 384 16.19 -5.78 15.80
C THR A 384 16.27 -4.38 16.41
N VAL A 385 16.49 -3.33 15.61
CA VAL A 385 16.39 -1.94 16.05
C VAL A 385 14.91 -1.58 16.09
N ARG A 386 14.33 -1.52 17.29
CA ARG A 386 12.88 -1.29 17.47
C ARG A 386 12.51 0.18 17.63
N SER A 387 13.46 1.03 17.97
CA SER A 387 13.25 2.47 18.14
C SER A 387 14.59 3.17 18.20
N GLY A 388 14.58 4.49 18.01
CA GLY A 388 15.75 5.31 18.28
C GLY A 388 15.54 6.76 17.84
N VAL A 389 16.58 7.56 18.07
CA VAL A 389 16.67 8.95 17.63
C VAL A 389 17.68 9.04 16.48
N LEU A 390 17.15 9.21 15.27
CA LEU A 390 17.95 9.45 14.08
C LEU A 390 18.28 10.95 13.98
N LYS A 391 19.56 11.30 13.89
CA LYS A 391 20.00 12.70 13.74
C LYS A 391 20.95 12.87 12.56
N ALA A 392 20.72 13.91 11.77
CA ALA A 392 21.61 14.33 10.69
C ALA A 392 22.07 15.78 10.92
N GLU A 393 23.37 16.02 10.82
CA GLU A 393 24.03 17.32 11.02
C GLU A 393 25.12 17.51 9.96
N ILE A 394 25.44 18.76 9.59
CA ILE A 394 26.53 19.06 8.65
C ILE A 394 27.87 18.59 9.23
N LYS A 395 28.73 17.98 8.40
CA LYS A 395 30.09 17.56 8.78
C LYS A 395 31.05 18.70 9.07
#